data_AF-A0A0D7KER3-F1
#
_entry.id   AF-A0A0D7KER3-F1
#
_cell.length_a   1.000
_cell.length_b   1.000
_cell.length_c   1.000
_cell.angle_alpha   90.00
_cell.angle_beta   90.00
_cell.angle_gamma   90.00
#
_symmetry.space_group_name_H-M   'P 1'
#
loop_
_entity.id
_entity.type
_entity.pdbx_description
1 polymer ?
#
loop_
_entity_poly.entity_id
_entity_poly.type
_entity_poly.pdbx_seq_one_letter_code
_entity_poly.pdbx_strand_id
1 'polypeptide(L)'
;MMPIQDFKALPNDELPAELFDLDILDGLPPCSVFSTACAREKKWGGEFAFRERQAVQRLDDLFFDFLDVANKLRPRVIVAENVKGMIMGKARGYDSMVLCGENL
;
A
#
# COMPACT_ATOMS: atom_id res chain seq x y z
N MET A 1 -1.90 14.05 -10.23
CA MET A 1 -2.21 12.92 -9.33
C MET A 1 -1.33 13.08 -8.10
N MET A 2 -1.90 13.01 -6.90
CA MET A 2 -1.17 13.13 -5.63
C MET A 2 -0.60 11.76 -5.21
N PRO A 3 0.65 11.67 -4.73
CA PRO A 3 1.18 10.48 -4.05
C PRO A 3 0.37 10.12 -2.81
N ILE A 4 0.23 8.83 -2.51
CA ILE A 4 -0.54 8.37 -1.34
C ILE A 4 0.07 8.84 -0.01
N GLN A 5 1.39 9.03 0.01
CA GLN A 5 2.13 9.57 1.15
C GLN A 5 1.71 11.01 1.47
N ASP A 6 1.46 11.81 0.44
CA ASP A 6 1.00 13.19 0.60
C ASP A 6 -0.47 13.19 1.04
N PHE A 7 -1.30 12.32 0.46
CA PHE A 7 -2.71 12.20 0.81
C PHE A 7 -2.90 11.82 2.29
N LYS A 8 -2.16 10.81 2.79
CA LYS A 8 -2.31 10.39 4.21
C LYS A 8 -1.88 11.48 5.19
N ALA A 9 -0.99 12.38 4.78
CA ALA A 9 -0.48 13.49 5.58
C ALA A 9 -1.43 14.71 5.63
N LEU A 10 -2.43 14.78 4.74
CA LEU A 10 -3.41 15.88 4.77
C LEU A 10 -4.17 15.90 6.11
N PRO A 11 -4.36 17.06 6.75
CA PRO A 11 -5.24 17.19 7.90
C PRO A 11 -6.67 16.70 7.59
N ASN A 12 -7.36 16.14 8.59
CA ASN A 12 -8.70 15.58 8.37
C ASN A 12 -9.74 16.65 8.00
N ASP A 13 -9.57 17.88 8.47
CA ASP A 13 -10.42 19.03 8.17
C ASP A 13 -10.21 19.60 6.76
N GLU A 14 -9.12 19.21 6.09
CA GLU A 14 -8.89 19.51 4.67
C GLU A 14 -9.50 18.46 3.74
N LEU A 15 -10.04 17.36 4.28
CA LEU A 15 -10.65 16.28 3.51
C LEU A 15 -12.18 16.39 3.50
N PRO A 16 -12.85 16.05 2.39
CA PRO A 16 -14.30 15.95 2.34
C PRO A 16 -14.83 14.97 3.39
N ALA A 17 -15.90 15.35 4.09
CA ALA A 17 -16.48 14.55 5.17
C ALA A 17 -16.97 13.18 4.67
N GLU A 18 -17.35 13.09 3.39
CA GLU A 18 -17.80 11.87 2.73
C GLU A 18 -16.72 10.78 2.69
N LEU A 19 -15.44 11.13 2.77
CA LEU A 19 -14.34 10.15 2.83
C LEU A 19 -14.29 9.39 4.16
N PHE A 20 -14.96 9.88 5.20
CA PHE A 20 -15.01 9.24 6.52
C PHE A 20 -16.29 8.40 6.73
N ASP A 21 -17.16 8.28 5.71
CA ASP A 21 -18.35 7.42 5.73
C ASP A 21 -18.34 6.44 4.53
N LEU A 22 -17.14 5.96 4.18
CA LEU A 22 -16.99 5.02 3.07
C LEU A 22 -17.48 3.62 3.43
N ASP A 23 -18.33 3.05 2.58
CA ASP A 23 -18.68 1.64 2.66
C ASP A 23 -17.51 0.75 2.25
N ILE A 24 -16.78 1.11 1.19
CA ILE A 24 -15.70 0.32 0.61
C ILE A 24 -14.51 1.21 0.27
N LEU A 25 -13.32 0.80 0.72
CA LEU A 25 -12.03 1.28 0.22
C LEU A 25 -11.34 0.14 -0.53
N ASP A 26 -11.25 0.27 -1.86
CA ASP A 26 -10.57 -0.69 -2.73
C ASP A 26 -9.21 -0.13 -3.19
N GLY A 27 -8.16 -0.92 -3.01
CA GLY A 27 -6.78 -0.54 -3.30
C GLY A 27 -6.02 -1.61 -4.06
N LEU A 28 -5.19 -1.14 -4.98
CA LEU A 28 -4.22 -1.93 -5.72
C LEU A 28 -2.79 -1.46 -5.40
N PRO A 29 -2.25 -1.71 -4.18
CA PRO A 29 -0.87 -1.38 -3.89
C PRO A 29 0.10 -2.07 -4.88
N PRO A 30 1.28 -1.50 -5.15
CA PRO A 30 2.18 -2.02 -6.17
C PRO A 30 2.52 -3.50 -5.97
N CYS A 31 2.33 -4.30 -7.02
CA CYS A 31 2.54 -5.75 -6.98
C CYS A 31 3.89 -6.20 -7.58
N SER A 32 4.64 -5.29 -8.21
CA SER A 32 5.84 -5.61 -9.00
C SER A 32 6.97 -6.23 -8.17
N VAL A 33 7.11 -5.82 -6.91
CA VAL A 33 8.08 -6.39 -5.96
C VAL A 33 7.65 -7.76 -5.40
N PHE A 34 6.41 -8.17 -5.62
CA PHE A 34 5.89 -9.49 -5.21
C PHE A 34 5.79 -10.47 -6.38
N SER A 35 5.78 -9.97 -7.62
CA SER A 35 5.58 -10.75 -8.84
C SER A 35 6.65 -11.81 -9.10
N THR A 36 6.23 -13.04 -9.39
CA THR A 36 7.11 -14.16 -9.76
C THR A 36 7.82 -13.98 -11.09
N ALA A 37 7.36 -13.05 -11.94
CA ALA A 37 8.02 -12.69 -13.19
C ALA A 37 9.15 -11.65 -13.02
N CYS A 38 9.34 -11.14 -11.81
CA CYS A 38 10.29 -10.07 -11.49
C CYS A 38 11.35 -10.53 -10.47
N ALA A 39 12.19 -9.59 -10.03
CA ALA A 39 13.31 -9.87 -9.10
C ALA A 39 12.88 -10.17 -7.65
N ARG A 40 11.58 -10.02 -7.32
CA ARG A 40 10.97 -10.29 -6.00
C ARG A 40 11.79 -9.72 -4.84
N GLU A 41 12.09 -10.56 -3.85
CA GLU A 41 12.81 -10.21 -2.61
C GLU A 41 14.19 -9.59 -2.85
N LYS A 42 14.80 -9.75 -4.03
CA LYS A 42 16.10 -9.14 -4.36
C LYS A 42 16.02 -7.62 -4.50
N LYS A 43 14.82 -7.06 -4.68
CA LYS A 43 14.59 -5.62 -4.80
C LYS A 43 14.00 -5.00 -3.53
N TRP A 44 13.62 -5.80 -2.54
CA TRP A 44 13.02 -5.27 -1.30
C TRP A 44 14.03 -4.41 -0.54
N GLY A 45 13.57 -3.34 0.09
CA GLY A 45 14.46 -2.35 0.70
C GLY A 45 15.13 -1.40 -0.29
N GLY A 46 14.93 -1.60 -1.60
CA GLY A 46 15.44 -0.72 -2.64
C GLY A 46 14.47 0.39 -2.99
N GLU A 47 15.01 1.56 -3.33
CA GLU A 47 14.23 2.65 -3.90
C GLU A 47 14.28 2.60 -5.42
N PHE A 48 13.12 2.72 -6.08
CA PHE A 48 13.03 2.64 -7.54
C PHE A 48 12.22 3.80 -8.10
N ALA A 49 12.71 4.40 -9.18
CA ALA A 49 11.88 5.20 -10.07
C ALA A 49 11.17 4.25 -11.05
N PHE A 50 9.84 4.25 -11.06
CA PHE A 50 9.08 3.34 -11.92
C PHE A 50 9.03 3.83 -13.39
N ARG A 51 9.23 5.14 -13.62
CA ARG A 51 9.41 5.81 -14.92
C ARG A 51 10.25 7.08 -14.77
N GLU A 52 10.85 7.57 -15.86
CA GLU A 52 11.43 8.92 -15.90
C GLU A 52 10.35 9.93 -15.52
N ARG A 53 10.50 10.61 -14.38
CA ARG A 53 9.57 11.55 -13.69
C ARG A 53 8.67 10.98 -12.58
N GLN A 54 8.66 9.68 -12.29
CA GLN A 54 8.05 9.21 -11.04
C GLN A 54 9.01 9.40 -9.86
N ALA A 55 8.45 9.75 -8.71
CA ALA A 55 9.22 9.84 -7.46
C ALA A 55 9.91 8.51 -7.17
N VAL A 56 11.18 8.61 -6.78
CA VAL A 56 11.95 7.50 -6.23
C VAL A 56 11.29 7.12 -4.92
N GLN A 57 10.83 5.89 -4.81
CA GLN A 57 10.13 5.41 -3.63
C GLN A 57 10.37 3.92 -3.42
N ARG A 58 10.22 3.50 -2.18
CA ARG A 58 10.30 2.10 -1.81
C ARG A 58 8.95 1.43 -2.04
N LEU A 59 8.91 0.55 -3.04
CA LEU A 59 7.64 0.01 -3.54
C LEU A 59 6.96 -0.94 -2.55
N ASP A 60 7.72 -1.62 -1.68
CA ASP A 60 7.20 -2.47 -0.61
C ASP A 60 6.61 -1.68 0.57
N ASP A 61 6.88 -0.38 0.68
CA ASP A 61 6.30 0.46 1.74
C ASP A 61 4.90 0.97 1.36
N LEU A 62 4.60 1.07 0.06
CA LEU A 62 3.33 1.62 -0.46
C LEU A 62 2.08 0.84 -0.03
N PHE A 63 2.21 -0.44 0.33
CA PHE A 63 1.09 -1.18 0.90
C PHE A 63 0.77 -0.69 2.32
N PHE A 64 1.80 -0.39 3.12
CA PHE A 64 1.61 0.18 4.45
C PHE A 64 1.07 1.60 4.38
N ASP A 65 1.48 2.40 3.39
CA ASP A 65 0.85 3.70 3.12
C ASP A 65 -0.65 3.57 2.81
N PHE A 66 -1.06 2.51 2.09
CA PHE A 66 -2.47 2.21 1.86
C PHE A 66 -3.20 1.81 3.15
N LEU A 67 -2.57 1.02 4.02
CA LEU A 67 -3.15 0.68 5.33
C LEU A 67 -3.28 1.92 6.23
N ASP A 68 -2.33 2.84 6.20
CA ASP A 68 -2.43 4.12 6.93
C ASP A 68 -3.65 4.93 6.47
N VAL A 69 -3.91 4.98 5.16
CA VAL A 69 -5.11 5.61 4.60
C VAL A 69 -6.37 4.88 5.06
N ALA A 70 -6.37 3.55 5.02
CA ALA A 70 -7.50 2.76 5.49
C ALA A 70 -7.79 3.01 6.97
N ASN A 71 -6.75 3.12 7.80
CA ASN A 71 -6.89 3.44 9.22
C ASN A 71 -7.35 4.89 9.45
N LYS A 72 -6.90 5.84 8.63
CA LYS A 72 -7.34 7.25 8.67
C LYS A 72 -8.81 7.40 8.32
N LEU A 73 -9.27 6.73 7.26
CA LEU A 73 -10.63 6.87 6.72
C LEU A 73 -11.66 5.95 7.39
N ARG A 74 -11.21 4.86 8.02
CA ARG A 74 -12.06 3.85 8.72
C ARG A 74 -13.29 3.41 7.91
N PRO A 75 -13.12 2.96 6.65
CA PRO A 75 -14.24 2.45 5.84
C PRO A 75 -14.84 1.17 6.46
N ARG A 76 -16.06 0.81 6.09
CA ARG A 76 -16.70 -0.42 6.59
C ARG A 76 -16.03 -1.69 6.06
N VAL A 77 -15.56 -1.65 4.82
CA VAL A 77 -14.87 -2.76 4.16
C VAL A 77 -13.63 -2.24 3.44
N ILE A 78 -12.52 -2.96 3.58
CA ILE A 78 -11.27 -2.70 2.87
C ILE A 78 -10.99 -3.88 1.94
N VAL A 79 -10.68 -3.60 0.68
CA VAL A 79 -10.24 -4.59 -0.31
C VAL A 79 -8.84 -4.18 -0.76
N ALA A 80 -7.89 -5.09 -0.64
CA ALA A 80 -6.53 -4.90 -1.12
C ALA A 80 -6.16 -6.07 -2.03
N GLU A 81 -5.94 -5.80 -3.32
CA GLU A 81 -5.52 -6.82 -4.28
C GLU A 81 -3.99 -6.85 -4.41
N ASN A 82 -3.46 -8.06 -4.59
CA ASN A 82 -2.07 -8.26 -4.96
C ASN A 82 -1.87 -9.59 -5.70
N VAL A 83 -0.68 -9.77 -6.26
CA VAL A 83 -0.32 -11.00 -6.96
C VAL A 83 0.00 -12.13 -5.99
N LYS A 84 -0.26 -13.38 -6.41
CA LYS A 84 0.01 -14.61 -5.65
C LYS A 84 1.43 -14.70 -5.05
N GLY A 85 2.40 -14.04 -5.66
CA GLY A 85 3.78 -14.03 -5.17
C GLY A 85 3.96 -13.39 -3.78
N MET A 86 3.00 -12.57 -3.31
CA MET A 86 2.98 -11.97 -1.96
C MET A 86 2.87 -13.04 -0.86
N ILE A 87 2.10 -14.11 -1.09
CA ILE A 87 1.89 -15.21 -0.12
C ILE A 87 2.89 -16.37 -0.26
N MET A 88 4.00 -16.16 -1.00
CA MET A 88 4.95 -17.22 -1.37
C MET A 88 6.37 -16.95 -0.87
N GLY A 89 7.04 -17.99 -0.36
CA GLY A 89 8.45 -17.93 0.04
C GLY A 89 8.69 -16.90 1.15
N LYS A 90 9.76 -16.09 1.00
CA LYS A 90 10.10 -15.03 1.96
C LYS A 90 9.00 -13.97 2.12
N ALA A 91 8.15 -13.80 1.11
CA ALA A 91 7.09 -12.81 1.16
C ALA A 91 5.95 -13.14 2.12
N ARG A 92 5.85 -14.39 2.59
CA ARG A 92 4.92 -14.76 3.66
C ARG A 92 5.13 -13.97 4.95
N GLY A 93 6.38 -13.60 5.26
CA GLY A 93 6.66 -12.74 6.41
C GLY A 93 6.07 -11.34 6.22
N TYR A 94 6.16 -10.80 5.01
CA TYR A 94 5.53 -9.53 4.65
C TYR A 94 4.00 -9.59 4.73
N ASP A 95 3.41 -10.63 4.17
CA ASP A 95 1.96 -10.88 4.26
C ASP A 95 1.50 -10.98 5.73
N SER A 96 2.30 -11.61 6.59
CA SER A 96 2.02 -11.67 8.03
C SER A 96 2.10 -10.29 8.69
N MET A 97 3.00 -9.40 8.25
CA MET A 97 3.03 -8.02 8.75
C MET A 97 1.80 -7.22 8.32
N VAL A 98 1.31 -7.45 7.09
CA VAL A 98 0.08 -6.81 6.59
C VAL A 98 -1.15 -7.30 7.36
N LEU A 99 -1.24 -8.59 7.66
CA LEU A 99 -2.40 -9.20 8.33
C LEU A 99 -2.40 -9.05 9.86
N CYS A 100 -1.24 -9.10 10.49
CA CYS A 100 -1.10 -9.12 11.95
C CYS A 100 -0.43 -7.86 12.53
N GLY A 101 -0.01 -6.90 11.70
CA GLY A 101 0.57 -5.65 12.17
C GLY A 101 -0.42 -4.90 13.07
N GLU A 102 0.07 -4.33 14.16
CA GLU A 102 -0.70 -3.73 15.27
C GLU A 102 -1.52 -2.45 14.91
N ASN A 103 -1.89 -2.23 13.65
CA ASN A 103 -2.47 -0.95 13.18
C ASN A 103 -3.77 -1.08 12.35
N LEU A 104 -4.62 -2.07 12.63
CA LEU A 104 -6.01 -2.13 12.11
C LEU A 104 -7.05 -2.06 13.23
#